data_AF-A0AAD7F555-F1
#
_entry.id   AF-A0AAD7F555-F1
#
_cell.length_a   1.000
_cell.length_b   1.000
_cell.length_c   1.000
_cell.angle_alpha   90.00
_cell.angle_beta   90.00
_cell.angle_gamma   90.00
#
_symmetry.space_group_name_H-M   'P 1'
#
loop_
_entity.id
_entity.type
_entity.pdbx_description
1 polymer ?
#
loop_
_entity_poly.entity_id
_entity_poly.type
_entity_poly.pdbx_seq_one_letter_code
_entity_poly.pdbx_strand_id
1 'polypeptide(L)' 'CDSPNGFIDFIYPGIASTPPLPPDYFLNRMILAPRNADVSEINGTVLDVMSGEARTYFSANKII' A
#
# COMPACT_ATOMS: atom_id res chain seq x y z
N CYS A 1 11.75 18.85 2.84
CA CYS A 1 11.24 18.39 1.55
C CYS A 1 10.79 16.96 1.74
N ASP A 2 9.48 16.73 1.69
CA ASP A 2 8.87 15.47 2.08
C ASP A 2 9.12 14.41 1.01
N SER A 3 9.89 13.38 1.36
CA SER A 3 10.04 12.20 0.51
C SER A 3 8.74 11.39 0.51
N PRO A 4 8.44 10.61 -0.54
CA PRO A 4 7.27 9.72 -0.57
C PRO A 4 7.16 8.83 0.68
N ASN A 5 8.30 8.38 1.21
CA ASN A 5 8.38 7.58 2.43
C ASN A 5 7.89 8.35 3.67
N GLY A 6 8.17 9.65 3.75
CA GLY A 6 7.68 10.49 4.85
C GLY A 6 6.15 10.60 4.89
N PHE A 7 5.49 10.58 3.72
CA PHE A 7 4.01 10.55 3.66
C PHE A 7 3.45 9.18 4.04
N ILE A 8 4.10 8.10 3.63
CA ILE A 8 3.70 6.74 4.00
C ILE A 8 3.75 6.57 5.53
N ASP A 9 4.84 6.99 6.17
CA ASP A 9 4.99 6.90 7.62
C ASP A 9 3.98 7.78 8.38
N PHE A 10 3.65 8.95 7.82
CA PHE A 10 2.67 9.86 8.42
C PHE A 10 1.22 9.33 8.32
N ILE A 11 0.83 8.80 7.15
CA ILE A 11 -0.54 8.31 6.92
C ILE A 11 -0.74 6.90 7.49
N TYR A 12 0.29 6.04 7.42
CA TYR A 12 0.27 4.66 7.88
C TYR A 12 1.32 4.39 8.97
N PRO A 13 1.25 5.05 10.14
CA PRO A 13 2.19 4.82 11.22
C PRO A 13 2.17 3.36 11.69
N GLY A 14 3.35 2.73 11.71
CA GLY A 14 3.53 1.36 12.18
C GLY A 14 3.10 0.29 11.18
N ILE A 15 3.07 0.59 9.87
CA ILE A 15 2.68 -0.38 8.83
C ILE A 15 3.56 -1.64 8.77
N ALA A 16 4.81 -1.55 9.20
CA ALA A 16 5.73 -2.70 9.34
C ALA A 16 5.58 -3.47 10.67
N SER A 17 4.57 -3.16 11.50
CA SER A 17 4.42 -3.79 12.82
C SER A 17 4.16 -5.28 12.71
N THR A 18 4.74 -6.04 13.65
CA THR A 18 4.43 -7.46 13.84
C THR A 18 3.86 -7.63 15.26
N PRO A 19 2.61 -8.10 15.44
CA PRO A 19 1.68 -8.62 14.41
C PRO A 19 1.15 -7.54 13.45
N PRO A 20 0.67 -7.92 12.24
CA PRO A 20 0.12 -6.99 11.26
C PRO A 20 -1.04 -6.16 11.83
N LEU A 21 -1.21 -4.96 11.31
CA LEU A 21 -2.31 -4.07 11.67
C LEU A 21 -3.67 -4.70 11.27
N PRO A 22 -4.74 -4.45 12.05
CA PRO A 22 -6.06 -4.99 11.74
C PRO A 22 -6.59 -4.41 10.42
N PRO A 23 -7.45 -5.15 9.67
CA PRO A 23 -7.97 -4.67 8.39
C PRO A 23 -8.61 -3.27 8.44
N ASP A 24 -9.32 -2.97 9.53
CA ASP A 24 -10.04 -1.70 9.71
C ASP A 24 -9.11 -0.48 9.84
N TYR A 25 -7.81 -0.71 10.08
CA TYR A 25 -6.79 0.34 10.18
C TYR A 25 -6.76 1.23 8.93
N PHE A 26 -6.91 0.62 7.75
CA PHE A 26 -6.80 1.33 6.45
C PHE A 26 -8.08 2.04 6.03
N LEU A 27 -9.24 1.75 6.64
CA LEU A 27 -10.55 2.22 6.14
C LEU A 27 -10.68 3.75 6.06
N ASN A 28 -10.00 4.49 6.93
CA ASN A 28 -10.08 5.95 7.03
C ASN A 28 -8.78 6.65 6.61
N ARG A 29 -7.90 5.97 5.86
CA ARG A 29 -6.59 6.47 5.45
C ARG A 29 -6.40 6.26 3.96
N MET A 30 -5.95 7.30 3.26
CA MET A 30 -5.74 7.23 1.81
C MET A 30 -4.68 8.24 1.38
N ILE A 31 -3.80 7.81 0.49
CA ILE A 31 -2.86 8.67 -0.21
C ILE A 31 -3.41 8.88 -1.63
N LEU A 32 -3.65 10.14 -2.01
CA LEU A 32 -4.14 10.50 -3.34
C LEU A 32 -2.97 10.97 -4.20
N ALA A 33 -2.94 10.53 -5.46
CA ALA A 33 -1.98 10.97 -6.45
C ALA A 33 -2.67 11.26 -7.79
N PRO A 34 -2.16 12.22 -8.60
CA PRO A 34 -2.84 12.68 -9.80
C PRO A 34 -2.78 11.70 -10.98
N ARG A 35 -1.78 10.79 -11.03
CA ARG A 35 -1.62 9.82 -12.12
C ARG A 35 -1.62 8.39 -11.58
N ASN A 36 -2.18 7.47 -12.36
CA ASN A 36 -2.16 6.04 -12.01
C ASN A 36 -0.75 5.47 -11.89
N ALA A 37 0.24 6.01 -12.61
CA ALA A 37 1.63 5.61 -12.47
C ALA A 37 2.15 5.90 -11.04
N ASP A 38 1.86 7.10 -10.53
CA ASP A 38 2.24 7.50 -9.17
C ASP A 38 1.48 6.67 -8.12
N VAL A 39 0.18 6.39 -8.34
CA VAL A 39 -0.61 5.49 -7.49
C VAL A 39 0.00 4.08 -7.44
N SER A 40 0.43 3.56 -8.59
CA SER A 40 1.04 2.23 -8.68
C SER A 40 2.37 2.16 -7.92
N GLU A 41 3.21 3.19 -8.04
CA GLU A 41 4.50 3.28 -7.34
C GLU A 41 4.30 3.36 -5.81
N ILE A 42 3.37 4.22 -5.36
CA ILE A 42 3.04 4.36 -3.93
C ILE A 42 2.48 3.05 -3.37
N ASN A 43 1.52 2.42 -4.06
CA ASN A 43 0.95 1.16 -3.61
C ASN A 43 1.99 0.04 -3.54
N GLY A 44 2.91 -0.03 -4.50
CA GLY A 44 4.04 -0.97 -4.45
C GLY A 44 4.92 -0.75 -3.22
N THR A 45 5.32 0.50 -2.99
CA THR A 45 6.14 0.88 -1.82
C THR A 45 5.45 0.53 -0.51
N VAL A 46 4.14 0.79 -0.40
CA VAL A 46 3.34 0.48 0.78
C VAL A 46 3.29 -1.04 1.02
N LEU A 47 3.08 -1.85 -0.04
CA LEU A 47 3.06 -3.31 0.05
C LEU A 47 4.41 -3.90 0.47
N ASP A 48 5.52 -3.34 -0.01
CA ASP A 48 6.88 -3.81 0.31
C ASP A 48 7.23 -3.61 1.80
N VAL A 49 6.59 -2.64 2.47
CA VAL A 49 6.83 -2.33 3.90
C VAL A 49 5.90 -3.14 4.80
N MET A 50 4.76 -3.62 4.30
CA MET A 50 3.81 -4.42 5.09
C MET A 50 4.43 -5.75 5.54
N SER A 51 4.23 -6.09 6.82
CA SER A 51 4.62 -7.40 7.33
C SER A 51 3.69 -8.50 6.78
N GLY A 52 4.23 -9.65 6.39
CA GLY A 52 3.44 -10.82 5.99
C GLY A 52 3.96 -11.51 4.74
N GLU A 53 3.19 -12.47 4.22
CA GLU A 53 3.49 -13.16 2.97
C GLU A 53 2.87 -12.40 1.78
N ALA A 54 3.70 -12.02 0.81
CA ALA A 54 3.23 -11.44 -0.44
C ALA A 54 2.51 -12.48 -1.31
N ARG A 55 1.35 -12.12 -1.85
CA ARG A 55 0.56 -12.98 -2.74
C ARG A 55 0.09 -12.21 -3.97
N THR A 56 0.35 -12.78 -5.14
CA THR A 56 -0.10 -12.24 -6.43
C THR A 56 -1.31 -13.01 -6.93
N TYR A 57 -2.39 -12.29 -7.25
CA TYR A 57 -3.60 -12.86 -7.81
C TYR A 57 -3.72 -12.48 -9.28
N PHE A 58 -3.79 -13.47 -10.17
CA PHE A 58 -3.95 -13.25 -11.60
C PHE A 58 -5.42 -13.04 -11.95
N SER A 59 -5.70 -12.09 -12.83
CA SER A 59 -7.06 -11.85 -13.33
C SER A 59 -7.60 -13.09 -14.05
N ALA A 60 -8.87 -13.43 -13.82
CA ALA A 60 -9.58 -14.49 -14.54
C ALA A 60 -10.03 -14.04 -15.94
N ASN A 61 -9.11 -13.42 -16.71
CA ASN A 61 -9.43 -12.91 -18.03
C ASN A 61 -9.46 -14.09 -19.01
N LYS A 62 -10.64 -14.40 -19.55
CA LYS A 62 -10.85 -15.47 -20.53
C LYS A 62 -10.79 -14.82 -21.91
N ILE A 63 -9.71 -15.07 -22.66
CA ILE A 63 -9.71 -14.79 -24.09
C ILE A 63 -10.60 -15.87 -24.71
N ILE A 64 -11.83 -15.52 -25.06
CA ILE A 64 -12.76 -16.39 -25.81
C ILE A 64 -12.69 -16.00 -27.27
#